data_AF-A0A074VAS5-F1
#
_entry.id   AF-A0A074VAS5-F1
#
_cell.length_a   1.000
_cell.length_b   1.000
_cell.length_c   1.000
_cell.angle_alpha   90.00
_cell.angle_beta   90.00
_cell.angle_gamma   90.00
#
_symmetry.space_group_name_H-M   'P 1'
#
loop_
_entity.id
_entity.type
_entity.pdbx_description
1 polymer ?
#
loop_
_entity_poly.entity_id
_entity_poly.type
_entity_poly.pdbx_seq_one_letter_code
_entity_poly.pdbx_strand_id
1 'polypeptide(L)'
;MNYRFLSVLILLTGLSGCGLLQQGYEDVRKTGKEAIELKHYHYDFRVVSAHLLNQTDNSQQNTFRMVIFQLKSNNLFNQVSYYDLLTNADNALGDELVKQDIRMIYPFDAQNIKGDIDSKTQYLGLVFFFNQPESDNKTWKILIPIDDLKLFRNNYILVEGAQAQLKSKKQVKDLRKQQKQAEKAQKKASKEKKKQEKIAKKAQQAMQEQMDKLQQQGMQKAQDKVAKKIEKVLPDKKK
;
A
#
# COMPACT_ATOMS: atom_id res chain seq x y z
N MET A 1 2.89 47.01 89.71
CA MET A 1 2.34 45.84 88.99
C MET A 1 3.06 45.74 87.66
N ASN A 2 3.84 44.68 87.44
CA ASN A 2 4.88 44.62 86.40
C ASN A 2 4.30 44.25 85.02
N TYR A 3 3.73 45.23 84.31
CA TYR A 3 3.16 45.04 82.96
C TYR A 3 4.22 44.74 81.88
N ARG A 4 5.51 44.99 82.15
CA ARG A 4 6.60 44.71 81.20
C ARG A 4 6.84 43.21 80.97
N PHE A 5 6.51 42.36 81.94
CA PHE A 5 6.62 40.90 81.81
C PHE A 5 5.39 40.27 81.15
N LEU A 6 4.22 40.94 81.21
CA LEU A 6 2.98 40.43 80.63
C LEU A 6 2.97 40.54 79.09
N SER A 7 3.61 41.57 78.53
CA SER A 7 3.73 41.75 77.07
C SER A 7 4.68 40.76 76.40
N VAL A 8 5.65 40.21 77.12
CA VAL A 8 6.62 39.23 76.58
C VAL A 8 6.02 37.82 76.51
N LEU A 9 5.09 37.49 77.42
CA LEU A 9 4.48 36.16 77.48
C LEU A 9 3.45 35.92 76.36
N ILE A 10 2.81 36.98 75.86
CA ILE A 10 1.78 36.90 74.80
C ILE A 10 2.40 36.79 73.39
N LEU A 11 3.63 37.28 73.18
CA LEU A 11 4.31 37.16 71.89
C LEU A 11 4.90 35.76 71.63
N LEU A 12 5.09 34.94 72.67
CA LEU A 12 5.77 33.65 72.56
C LEU A 12 4.85 32.48 72.17
N THR A 13 3.52 32.65 72.28
CA THR A 13 2.54 31.59 71.97
C THR A 13 1.91 31.71 70.57
N GLY A 14 2.31 32.72 69.78
CA GLY A 14 1.73 32.99 68.45
C GLY A 14 2.36 32.24 67.28
N LEU A 15 3.47 31.51 67.48
CA LEU A 15 4.22 30.88 66.38
C LEU A 15 3.93 29.39 66.13
N SER A 16 3.08 28.73 66.92
CA SER A 16 2.80 27.30 66.78
C SER A 16 1.61 26.95 65.84
N GLY A 17 1.09 27.92 65.09
CA GLY A 17 -0.17 27.78 64.34
C GLY A 17 -0.09 27.44 62.85
N CYS A 18 1.08 27.40 62.20
CA CYS A 18 1.14 27.31 60.72
C CYS A 18 1.55 25.94 60.13
N GLY A 19 1.86 24.91 60.93
CA GLY A 19 2.35 23.63 60.41
C GLY A 19 1.26 22.65 59.94
N LEU A 20 0.08 22.68 60.57
CA LEU A 20 -0.97 21.67 60.35
C LEU A 20 -1.76 21.84 59.04
N LEU A 21 -1.79 23.05 58.46
CA LEU A 21 -2.43 23.30 57.17
C LEU A 21 -1.54 22.93 55.97
N GLN A 22 -0.21 22.82 56.15
CA GLN A 22 0.68 22.35 55.09
C GLN A 22 0.65 20.82 54.93
N GLN A 23 0.39 20.05 55.99
CA GLN A 23 0.34 18.58 55.89
C GLN A 23 -0.87 18.06 55.11
N GLY A 24 -2.04 18.70 55.23
CA GLY A 24 -3.20 18.34 54.42
C GLY A 24 -3.03 18.66 52.93
N TYR A 25 -2.25 19.69 52.58
CA TYR A 25 -2.03 20.11 51.19
C TYR A 25 -0.96 19.24 50.48
N GLU A 26 0.07 18.80 51.21
CA GLU A 26 1.09 17.87 50.70
C GLU A 26 0.53 16.45 50.49
N ASP A 27 -0.41 16.01 51.33
CA ASP A 27 -1.01 14.66 51.22
C ASP A 27 -1.93 14.52 50.00
N VAL A 28 -2.67 15.60 49.66
CA VAL A 28 -3.46 15.68 48.41
C VAL A 28 -2.54 15.74 47.18
N ARG A 29 -1.37 16.39 47.26
CA ARG A 29 -0.35 16.36 46.18
C ARG A 29 0.33 15.01 46.03
N LYS A 30 0.54 14.24 47.10
CA LYS A 30 1.10 12.89 47.00
C LYS A 30 0.09 11.88 46.48
N THR A 31 -1.18 12.02 46.86
CA THR A 31 -2.27 11.15 46.40
C THR A 31 -2.73 11.50 44.97
N GLY A 32 -2.66 12.77 44.56
CA GLY A 32 -2.97 13.22 43.19
C GLY A 32 -1.81 13.12 42.19
N LYS A 33 -0.64 12.61 42.62
CA LYS A 33 0.56 12.41 41.78
C LYS A 33 0.74 10.99 41.26
N GLU A 34 -0.25 10.12 41.40
CA GLU A 34 -0.48 9.15 40.32
C GLU A 34 -1.07 9.93 39.14
N ALA A 35 -0.21 10.73 38.51
CA ALA A 35 -0.46 11.19 37.17
C ALA A 35 -0.71 9.92 36.36
N ILE A 36 -1.96 9.72 35.94
CA ILE A 36 -2.29 8.76 34.90
C ILE A 36 -1.47 9.23 33.70
N GLU A 37 -0.27 8.68 33.55
CA GLU A 37 0.51 8.80 32.34
C GLU A 37 -0.34 8.10 31.29
N LEU A 38 -1.20 8.87 30.63
CA LEU A 38 -1.91 8.45 29.43
C LEU A 38 -0.82 8.13 28.42
N LYS A 39 -0.38 6.87 28.40
CA LYS A 39 0.45 6.34 27.33
C LYS A 39 -0.35 6.52 26.05
N HIS A 40 -0.03 7.58 25.33
CA HIS A 40 -0.50 7.78 23.98
C HIS A 40 0.27 6.78 23.12
N TYR A 41 -0.38 5.66 22.82
CA TYR A 41 0.16 4.72 21.88
C TYR A 41 -0.05 5.28 20.48
N HIS A 42 0.98 5.17 19.65
CA HIS A 42 0.89 5.47 18.22
C HIS A 42 1.36 4.24 17.47
N TYR A 43 0.69 3.91 16.39
CA TYR A 43 1.23 2.94 15.46
C TYR A 43 2.11 3.65 14.44
N ASP A 44 3.21 3.01 14.06
CA ASP A 44 4.11 3.44 12.98
C ASP A 44 4.57 2.18 12.25
N PHE A 45 3.98 1.91 11.09
CA PHE A 45 4.37 0.80 10.25
C PHE A 45 4.53 1.23 8.80
N ARG A 46 5.34 0.47 8.08
CA ARG A 46 5.63 0.74 6.67
C ARG A 46 4.99 -0.33 5.79
N VAL A 47 4.18 0.10 4.85
CA VAL A 47 3.59 -0.72 3.80
C VAL A 47 4.43 -0.55 2.54
N VAL A 48 4.85 -1.65 1.94
CA VAL A 48 5.66 -1.67 0.73
C VAL A 48 4.96 -2.50 -0.33
N SER A 49 4.62 -1.87 -1.45
CA SER A 49 3.93 -2.50 -2.57
C SER A 49 4.91 -3.04 -3.61
N ALA A 50 4.73 -4.30 -4.01
CA ALA A 50 5.44 -4.96 -5.11
C ALA A 50 4.91 -4.52 -6.49
N HIS A 51 5.55 -5.03 -7.55
CA HIS A 51 5.22 -4.69 -8.95
C HIS A 51 3.85 -5.20 -9.41
N LEU A 52 3.39 -6.35 -8.95
CA LEU A 52 2.10 -6.92 -9.39
C LEU A 52 1.04 -6.72 -8.31
N LEU A 53 0.59 -5.49 -8.12
CA LEU A 53 -0.32 -5.12 -7.04
C LEU A 53 -1.79 -5.23 -7.46
N ASN A 54 -2.58 -6.01 -6.73
CA ASN A 54 -4.03 -6.02 -6.80
C ASN A 54 -4.59 -6.17 -8.24
N GLN A 55 -4.12 -7.20 -8.95
CA GLN A 55 -4.40 -7.39 -10.38
C GLN A 55 -5.89 -7.61 -10.68
N THR A 56 -6.27 -7.26 -11.91
CA THR A 56 -7.53 -7.63 -12.55
C THR A 56 -7.24 -8.07 -13.98
N ASP A 57 -8.23 -8.65 -14.65
CA ASP A 57 -8.11 -9.06 -16.05
C ASP A 57 -7.71 -7.90 -16.98
N ASN A 58 -8.06 -6.67 -16.60
CA ASN A 58 -7.83 -5.46 -17.39
C ASN A 58 -6.59 -4.65 -16.94
N SER A 59 -6.02 -4.92 -15.76
CA SER A 59 -4.91 -4.15 -15.22
C SER A 59 -4.02 -4.99 -14.30
N GLN A 60 -2.71 -4.97 -14.57
CA GLN A 60 -1.70 -5.64 -13.74
C GLN A 60 -1.39 -4.90 -12.44
N GLN A 61 -1.91 -3.69 -12.25
CA GLN A 61 -1.58 -2.82 -11.13
C GLN A 61 -2.77 -1.94 -10.77
N ASN A 62 -3.36 -2.16 -9.59
CA ASN A 62 -4.46 -1.34 -9.12
C ASN A 62 -4.17 -0.82 -7.71
N THR A 63 -4.58 0.42 -7.47
CA THR A 63 -4.65 0.97 -6.11
C THR A 63 -5.75 0.24 -5.35
N PHE A 64 -5.59 0.07 -4.05
CA PHE A 64 -6.63 -0.52 -3.21
C PHE A 64 -6.74 0.19 -1.87
N ARG A 65 -7.84 -0.08 -1.18
CA ARG A 65 -8.13 0.47 0.14
C ARG A 65 -7.61 -0.47 1.21
N MET A 66 -6.79 0.03 2.14
CA MET A 66 -6.48 -0.63 3.40
C MET A 66 -7.26 0.06 4.51
N VAL A 67 -7.85 -0.70 5.43
CA VAL A 67 -8.49 -0.15 6.62
C VAL A 67 -7.83 -0.71 7.87
N ILE A 68 -7.56 0.19 8.82
CA ILE A 68 -7.00 -0.09 10.12
C ILE A 68 -8.16 0.00 11.11
N PHE A 69 -8.55 -1.15 11.65
CA PHE A 69 -9.54 -1.25 12.70
C PHE A 69 -8.83 -1.26 14.05
N GLN A 70 -9.18 -0.32 14.92
CA GLN A 70 -8.81 -0.36 16.33
C GLN A 70 -9.89 -1.14 17.08
N LEU A 71 -9.49 -2.19 17.79
CA LEU A 71 -10.40 -3.16 18.37
C LEU A 71 -10.13 -3.36 19.86
N LYS A 72 -11.20 -3.52 20.66
CA LYS A 72 -11.10 -3.90 22.09
C LYS A 72 -10.78 -5.38 22.29
N SER A 73 -11.17 -6.21 21.33
CA SER A 73 -11.05 -7.67 21.33
C SER A 73 -10.81 -8.16 19.90
N ASN A 74 -10.39 -9.40 19.73
CA ASN A 74 -10.13 -10.00 18.42
C ASN A 74 -11.17 -11.06 18.02
N ASN A 75 -12.19 -11.32 18.85
CA ASN A 75 -13.09 -12.45 18.66
C ASN A 75 -13.91 -12.32 17.38
N LEU A 76 -14.55 -11.17 17.16
CA LEU A 76 -15.34 -10.93 15.95
C LEU A 76 -14.44 -10.76 14.73
N PHE A 77 -13.35 -10.01 14.86
CA PHE A 77 -12.42 -9.77 13.76
C PHE A 77 -11.79 -11.06 13.19
N ASN A 78 -11.55 -12.06 14.03
CA ASN A 78 -11.00 -13.35 13.57
C ASN A 78 -12.02 -14.14 12.72
N GLN A 79 -13.31 -14.02 13.02
CA GLN A 79 -14.39 -14.82 12.42
C GLN A 79 -15.07 -14.12 11.24
N VAL A 80 -15.14 -12.78 11.25
CA VAL A 80 -15.83 -11.99 10.23
C VAL A 80 -15.24 -12.21 8.83
N SER A 81 -16.14 -12.26 7.84
CA SER A 81 -15.78 -12.46 6.44
C SER A 81 -15.20 -11.19 5.81
N TYR A 82 -14.51 -11.38 4.68
CA TYR A 82 -14.03 -10.26 3.87
C TYR A 82 -15.17 -9.32 3.45
N TYR A 83 -16.29 -9.89 2.98
CA TYR A 83 -17.43 -9.13 2.45
C TYR A 83 -18.16 -8.35 3.54
N ASP A 84 -18.28 -8.92 4.75
CA ASP A 84 -18.90 -8.21 5.88
C ASP A 84 -18.03 -7.02 6.31
N LEU A 85 -16.71 -7.19 6.36
CA LEU A 85 -15.78 -6.08 6.61
C LEU A 85 -15.77 -5.03 5.47
N LEU A 86 -16.03 -5.43 4.23
CA LEU A 86 -16.07 -4.54 3.08
C LEU A 86 -17.34 -3.68 3.04
N THR A 87 -18.48 -4.25 3.45
CA THR A 87 -19.80 -3.65 3.24
C THR A 87 -20.49 -3.17 4.51
N ASN A 88 -20.19 -3.76 5.67
CA ASN A 88 -20.96 -3.57 6.90
C ASN A 88 -20.11 -3.71 8.18
N ALA A 89 -18.88 -3.17 8.16
CA ALA A 89 -17.89 -3.42 9.21
C ALA A 89 -18.35 -2.98 10.61
N ASP A 90 -19.06 -1.86 10.73
CA ASP A 90 -19.55 -1.35 12.04
C ASP A 90 -20.46 -2.35 12.72
N ASN A 91 -21.40 -2.94 11.98
CA ASN A 91 -22.31 -3.96 12.52
C ASN A 91 -21.59 -5.30 12.73
N ALA A 92 -20.69 -5.67 11.82
CA ALA A 92 -19.99 -6.95 11.88
C ALA A 92 -18.96 -7.01 13.03
N LEU A 93 -18.39 -5.88 13.41
CA LEU A 93 -17.45 -5.74 14.53
C LEU A 93 -18.10 -5.22 15.81
N GLY A 94 -19.30 -4.66 15.73
CA GLY A 94 -20.13 -4.29 16.86
C GLY A 94 -19.40 -3.43 17.91
N ASP A 95 -19.51 -3.85 19.17
CA ASP A 95 -18.92 -3.16 20.30
C ASP A 95 -17.40 -3.38 20.45
N GLU A 96 -16.82 -4.34 19.73
CA GLU A 96 -15.37 -4.53 19.64
C GLU A 96 -14.71 -3.41 18.84
N LEU A 97 -15.42 -2.76 17.92
CA LEU A 97 -14.88 -1.65 17.13
C LEU A 97 -14.73 -0.38 17.98
N VAL A 98 -13.52 0.18 17.98
CA VAL A 98 -13.20 1.46 18.61
C VAL A 98 -13.11 2.58 17.59
N LYS A 99 -12.35 2.36 16.52
CA LYS A 99 -12.05 3.37 15.50
C LYS A 99 -11.64 2.71 14.19
N GLN A 100 -11.86 3.41 13.09
CA GLN A 100 -11.36 3.04 11.77
C GLN A 100 -10.45 4.14 11.20
N ASP A 101 -9.41 3.73 10.47
CA ASP A 101 -8.57 4.62 9.68
C ASP A 101 -8.38 4.04 8.27
N ILE A 102 -8.72 4.81 7.24
CA ILE A 102 -8.73 4.38 5.84
C ILE A 102 -7.48 4.92 5.13
N ARG A 103 -6.75 4.05 4.45
CA ARG A 103 -5.53 4.38 3.70
C ARG A 103 -5.59 3.83 2.28
N MET A 104 -5.15 4.64 1.32
CA MET A 104 -5.03 4.22 -0.08
C MET A 104 -3.62 3.72 -0.35
N ILE A 105 -3.49 2.47 -0.81
CA ILE A 105 -2.22 1.84 -1.11
C ILE A 105 -1.98 1.85 -2.61
N TYR A 106 -0.92 2.53 -3.02
CA TYR A 106 -0.57 2.69 -4.44
C TYR A 106 0.44 1.62 -4.88
N PRO A 107 0.39 1.21 -6.17
CA PRO A 107 1.44 0.41 -6.78
C PRO A 107 2.82 1.08 -6.63
N PHE A 108 3.87 0.26 -6.45
CA PHE A 108 5.26 0.71 -6.33
C PHE A 108 5.62 1.62 -5.16
N ASP A 109 4.69 1.80 -4.24
CA ASP A 109 4.85 2.74 -3.15
C ASP A 109 5.51 2.10 -1.92
N ALA A 110 6.12 2.93 -1.09
CA ALA A 110 6.59 2.57 0.23
C ALA A 110 6.07 3.62 1.22
N GLN A 111 4.87 3.38 1.73
CA GLN A 111 4.14 4.32 2.57
C GLN A 111 4.47 4.10 4.04
N ASN A 112 4.74 5.20 4.75
CA ASN A 112 4.87 5.19 6.19
C ASN A 112 3.52 5.61 6.79
N ILE A 113 2.85 4.69 7.48
CA ILE A 113 1.50 4.89 7.98
C ILE A 113 1.58 5.03 9.50
N LYS A 114 1.09 6.17 9.98
CA LYS A 114 1.13 6.59 11.38
C LYS A 114 -0.24 7.07 11.82
N GLY A 115 -0.54 6.84 13.10
CA GLY A 115 -1.74 7.37 13.73
C GLY A 115 -1.80 7.04 15.21
N ASP A 116 -2.74 7.70 15.88
CA ASP A 116 -2.95 7.57 17.31
C ASP A 116 -3.83 6.38 17.63
N ILE A 117 -3.55 5.72 18.74
CA ILE A 117 -4.31 4.58 19.26
C ILE A 117 -5.15 5.06 20.42
N ASP A 118 -6.45 4.83 20.33
CA ASP A 118 -7.40 5.09 21.41
C ASP A 118 -7.07 4.18 22.61
N SER A 119 -7.19 4.70 23.82
CA SER A 119 -6.82 3.99 25.05
C SER A 119 -7.61 2.71 25.29
N LYS A 120 -8.78 2.54 24.66
CA LYS A 120 -9.60 1.31 24.73
C LYS A 120 -9.15 0.22 23.76
N THR A 121 -8.19 0.51 22.88
CA THR A 121 -7.73 -0.41 21.84
C THR A 121 -6.74 -1.43 22.39
N GLN A 122 -6.99 -2.71 22.12
CA GLN A 122 -6.10 -3.82 22.45
C GLN A 122 -5.48 -4.47 21.20
N TYR A 123 -6.11 -4.28 20.04
CA TYR A 123 -5.64 -4.82 18.76
C TYR A 123 -5.79 -3.83 17.61
N LEU A 124 -4.88 -3.92 16.64
CA LEU A 124 -5.04 -3.36 15.30
C LEU A 124 -5.36 -4.48 14.31
N GLY A 125 -6.53 -4.43 13.69
CA GLY A 125 -6.90 -5.24 12.54
C GLY A 125 -6.59 -4.47 11.25
N LEU A 126 -5.60 -4.90 10.48
CA LEU A 126 -5.30 -4.37 9.16
C LEU A 126 -6.02 -5.22 8.11
N VAL A 127 -6.85 -4.60 7.29
CA VAL A 127 -7.61 -5.28 6.23
C VAL A 127 -7.27 -4.65 4.89
N PHE A 128 -6.89 -5.49 3.93
CA PHE A 128 -6.44 -5.10 2.60
C PHE A 128 -7.53 -5.50 1.60
N PHE A 129 -8.30 -4.51 1.12
CA PHE A 129 -9.45 -4.76 0.24
C PHE A 129 -9.01 -4.96 -1.21
N PHE A 130 -8.48 -6.14 -1.51
CA PHE A 130 -8.10 -6.56 -2.86
C PHE A 130 -9.31 -6.83 -3.76
N ASN A 131 -9.14 -6.70 -5.07
CA ASN A 131 -10.15 -7.00 -6.09
C ASN A 131 -10.45 -8.50 -6.15
N GLN A 132 -9.44 -9.33 -5.95
CA GLN A 132 -9.52 -10.78 -5.98
C GLN A 132 -8.81 -11.33 -4.72
N PRO A 133 -9.43 -11.22 -3.53
CA PRO A 133 -8.82 -11.76 -2.31
C PRO A 133 -8.74 -13.28 -2.41
N GLU A 134 -7.65 -13.86 -1.92
CA GLU A 134 -7.56 -15.31 -1.81
C GLU A 134 -8.52 -15.82 -0.72
N SER A 135 -8.94 -17.08 -0.85
CA SER A 135 -9.89 -17.70 0.07
C SER A 135 -9.38 -17.79 1.52
N ASP A 136 -8.05 -17.80 1.71
CA ASP A 136 -7.44 -17.79 3.04
C ASP A 136 -7.44 -16.38 3.65
N ASN A 137 -7.99 -16.27 4.84
CA ASN A 137 -8.07 -15.02 5.58
C ASN A 137 -6.70 -14.42 5.94
N LYS A 138 -5.64 -15.24 5.99
CA LYS A 138 -4.27 -14.78 6.31
C LYS A 138 -3.63 -13.93 5.21
N THR A 139 -4.26 -13.86 4.04
CA THR A 139 -3.71 -13.15 2.88
C THR A 139 -4.17 -11.70 2.81
N TRP A 140 -5.38 -11.40 3.29
CA TRP A 140 -6.01 -10.08 3.18
C TRP A 140 -6.30 -9.41 4.51
N LYS A 141 -6.06 -10.07 5.66
CA LYS A 141 -6.06 -9.42 6.97
C LYS A 141 -4.86 -9.80 7.84
N ILE A 142 -4.43 -8.86 8.66
CA ILE A 142 -3.38 -9.01 9.68
C ILE A 142 -3.91 -8.45 10.99
N LEU A 143 -3.80 -9.22 12.07
CA LEU A 143 -4.15 -8.78 13.42
C LEU A 143 -2.87 -8.56 14.24
N ILE A 144 -2.78 -7.42 14.93
CA ILE A 144 -1.61 -7.04 15.73
C ILE A 144 -2.07 -6.63 17.13
N PRO A 145 -1.67 -7.34 18.20
CA PRO A 145 -1.80 -6.85 19.57
C PRO A 145 -1.00 -5.55 19.76
N ILE A 146 -1.50 -4.58 20.53
CA ILE A 146 -0.78 -3.31 20.77
C ILE A 146 0.62 -3.54 21.36
N ASP A 147 0.79 -4.55 22.22
CA ASP A 147 2.08 -4.91 22.83
C ASP A 147 3.13 -5.41 21.80
N ASP A 148 2.68 -5.79 20.61
CA ASP A 148 3.50 -6.30 19.53
C ASP A 148 3.82 -5.26 18.45
N LEU A 149 3.43 -3.99 18.62
CA LEU A 149 3.80 -2.91 17.69
C LEU A 149 5.32 -2.78 17.49
N LYS A 150 6.10 -3.21 18.49
CA LYS A 150 7.57 -3.29 18.41
C LYS A 150 8.08 -4.15 17.25
N LEU A 151 7.27 -5.05 16.68
CA LEU A 151 7.62 -5.87 15.52
C LEU A 151 7.90 -5.01 14.29
N PHE A 152 7.24 -3.85 14.13
CA PHE A 152 7.45 -2.95 13.00
C PHE A 152 8.80 -2.22 13.02
N ARG A 153 9.56 -2.30 14.12
CA ARG A 153 10.95 -1.83 14.16
C ARG A 153 11.85 -2.57 13.17
N ASN A 154 11.57 -3.84 12.89
CA ASN A 154 12.40 -4.70 12.04
C ASN A 154 11.65 -5.35 10.88
N ASN A 155 10.34 -5.11 10.79
CA ASN A 155 9.49 -5.67 9.76
C ASN A 155 8.71 -4.58 9.00
N TYR A 156 8.37 -4.88 7.76
CA TYR A 156 7.45 -4.11 6.92
C TYR A 156 6.28 -4.99 6.52
N ILE A 157 5.15 -4.37 6.20
CA ILE A 157 4.05 -5.02 5.54
C ILE A 157 4.40 -5.03 4.06
N LEU A 158 4.71 -6.21 3.53
CA LEU A 158 4.88 -6.40 2.09
C LEU A 158 3.53 -6.74 1.49
N VAL A 159 3.14 -6.02 0.44
CA VAL A 159 1.96 -6.31 -0.36
C VAL A 159 2.39 -6.73 -1.75
N GLU A 160 2.00 -7.93 -2.17
CA GLU A 160 2.33 -8.51 -3.46
C GLU A 160 1.15 -9.35 -3.97
N GLY A 161 0.78 -9.19 -5.24
CA GLY A 161 -0.45 -9.78 -5.75
C GLY A 161 -1.66 -9.24 -5.02
N ALA A 162 -2.51 -10.17 -4.56
CA ALA A 162 -3.64 -9.92 -3.67
C ALA A 162 -3.36 -10.44 -2.25
N GLN A 163 -2.11 -10.31 -1.80
CA GLN A 163 -1.68 -10.75 -0.47
C GLN A 163 -0.89 -9.66 0.26
N ALA A 164 -1.05 -9.61 1.59
CA ALA A 164 -0.29 -8.77 2.50
C ALA A 164 0.33 -9.62 3.61
N GLN A 165 1.63 -9.47 3.85
CA GLN A 165 2.35 -10.25 4.86
C GLN A 165 3.38 -9.39 5.59
N LEU A 166 3.60 -9.68 6.88
CA LEU A 166 4.72 -9.12 7.62
C LEU A 166 6.03 -9.80 7.16
N LYS A 167 6.99 -9.01 6.68
CA LYS A 167 8.30 -9.48 6.23
C LYS A 167 9.40 -8.64 6.86
N SER A 168 10.56 -9.25 7.08
CA SER A 168 11.71 -8.51 7.61
C SER A 168 12.19 -7.44 6.62
N LYS A 169 12.77 -6.35 7.16
CA LYS A 169 13.34 -5.27 6.33
C LYS A 169 14.36 -5.78 5.31
N LYS A 170 15.12 -6.83 5.65
CA LYS A 170 16.11 -7.44 4.77
C LYS A 170 15.43 -8.11 3.58
N GLN A 171 14.46 -8.99 3.83
CA GLN A 171 13.70 -9.67 2.78
C GLN A 171 13.05 -8.69 1.80
N VAL A 172 12.44 -7.63 2.31
CA VAL A 172 11.81 -6.61 1.45
C VAL A 172 12.83 -5.84 0.61
N LYS A 173 14.00 -5.50 1.17
CA LYS A 173 15.08 -4.85 0.40
C LYS A 173 15.60 -5.74 -0.73
N ASP A 174 15.80 -7.03 -0.45
CA ASP A 174 16.29 -8.00 -1.42
C ASP A 174 15.28 -8.18 -2.56
N LEU A 175 13.99 -8.36 -2.23
CA LEU A 175 12.90 -8.45 -3.21
C LEU A 175 12.83 -7.21 -4.11
N ARG A 176 12.89 -6.00 -3.54
CA ARG A 176 12.87 -4.76 -4.34
C ARG A 176 14.06 -4.65 -5.27
N LYS A 177 15.25 -5.15 -4.86
CA LYS A 177 16.44 -5.17 -5.72
C LYS A 177 16.21 -6.09 -6.92
N GLN A 178 15.64 -7.28 -6.69
CA GLN A 178 15.29 -8.24 -7.73
C GLN A 178 14.23 -7.66 -8.69
N GLN A 179 13.16 -7.05 -8.16
CA GLN A 179 12.12 -6.41 -8.97
C GLN A 179 12.68 -5.29 -9.86
N LYS A 180 13.55 -4.43 -9.33
CA LYS A 180 14.23 -3.39 -10.14
C LYS A 180 15.09 -3.97 -11.27
N GLN A 181 15.73 -5.11 -11.03
CA GLN A 181 16.53 -5.78 -12.07
C GLN A 181 15.62 -6.41 -13.13
N ALA A 182 14.54 -7.07 -12.71
CA ALA A 182 13.54 -7.65 -13.61
C ALA A 182 12.86 -6.57 -14.47
N GLU A 183 12.45 -5.45 -13.89
CA GLU A 183 11.84 -4.33 -14.62
C GLU A 183 12.81 -3.74 -15.67
N LYS A 184 14.09 -3.59 -15.31
CA LYS A 184 15.13 -3.15 -16.26
C LYS A 184 15.32 -4.15 -17.40
N ALA A 185 15.31 -5.46 -17.12
CA ALA A 185 15.42 -6.51 -18.12
C ALA A 185 14.20 -6.51 -19.06
N GLN A 186 12.98 -6.43 -18.51
CA GLN A 186 11.74 -6.34 -19.28
C GLN A 186 11.69 -5.08 -20.15
N LYS A 187 12.11 -3.92 -19.64
CA LYS A 187 12.21 -2.68 -20.43
C LYS A 187 13.19 -2.82 -21.60
N LYS A 188 14.32 -3.49 -21.40
CA LYS A 188 15.28 -3.79 -22.48
C LYS A 188 14.68 -4.73 -23.53
N ALA A 189 14.08 -5.85 -23.10
CA ALA A 189 13.43 -6.81 -23.98
C ALA A 189 12.26 -6.19 -24.77
N SER A 190 11.43 -5.34 -24.14
CA SER A 190 10.34 -4.62 -24.81
C SER A 190 10.87 -3.67 -25.89
N LYS A 191 11.94 -2.92 -25.62
CA LYS A 191 12.59 -2.05 -26.62
C LYS A 191 13.15 -2.86 -27.78
N GLU A 192 13.79 -3.99 -27.51
CA GLU A 192 14.34 -4.87 -28.53
C GLU A 192 13.25 -5.52 -29.39
N LYS A 193 12.17 -6.00 -28.76
CA LYS A 193 10.99 -6.53 -29.47
C LYS A 193 10.35 -5.48 -30.37
N LYS A 194 10.18 -4.23 -29.88
CA LYS A 194 9.69 -3.11 -30.71
C LYS A 194 10.63 -2.80 -31.89
N LYS A 195 11.95 -2.90 -31.69
CA LYS A 195 12.93 -2.71 -32.76
C LYS A 195 12.84 -3.82 -33.81
N GLN A 196 12.76 -5.08 -33.38
CA GLN A 196 12.59 -6.24 -34.26
C GLN A 196 11.26 -6.18 -35.02
N GLU A 197 10.16 -5.82 -34.36
CA GLU A 197 8.85 -5.65 -35.00
C GLU A 197 8.89 -4.55 -36.08
N LYS A 198 9.59 -3.44 -35.83
CA LYS A 198 9.78 -2.37 -36.82
C LYS A 198 10.60 -2.85 -38.03
N ILE A 199 11.64 -3.66 -37.79
CA ILE A 199 12.45 -4.24 -38.86
C ILE A 199 11.62 -5.24 -39.67
N ALA A 200 10.86 -6.12 -39.00
CA ALA A 200 9.99 -7.09 -39.64
C ALA A 200 8.90 -6.42 -40.49
N LYS A 201 8.24 -5.37 -39.98
CA LYS A 201 7.26 -4.57 -40.74
C LYS A 201 7.88 -3.94 -41.99
N LYS A 202 9.08 -3.37 -41.88
CA LYS A 202 9.80 -2.81 -43.04
C LYS A 202 10.17 -3.89 -44.07
N ALA A 203 10.62 -5.06 -43.62
CA ALA A 203 10.93 -6.18 -44.51
C ALA A 203 9.68 -6.72 -45.22
N GLN A 204 8.57 -6.84 -44.50
CA GLN A 204 7.27 -7.22 -45.07
C GLN A 204 6.79 -6.21 -46.12
N GLN A 205 6.92 -4.91 -45.85
CA GLN A 205 6.57 -3.85 -46.81
C GLN A 205 7.45 -3.93 -48.08
N ALA A 206 8.77 -4.05 -47.92
CA ALA A 206 9.69 -4.16 -49.06
C ALA A 206 9.42 -5.41 -49.91
N MET A 207 9.10 -6.53 -49.27
CA MET A 207 8.73 -7.77 -49.97
C MET A 207 7.40 -7.60 -50.73
N GLN A 208 6.41 -6.95 -50.13
CA GLN A 208 5.14 -6.65 -50.79
C GLN A 208 5.35 -5.77 -52.03
N GLU A 209 6.15 -4.71 -51.92
CA GLU A 209 6.48 -3.84 -53.06
C GLU A 209 7.21 -4.58 -54.18
N GLN A 210 8.11 -5.52 -53.84
CA GLN A 210 8.77 -6.36 -54.85
C GLN A 210 7.80 -7.30 -55.55
N MET A 211 6.90 -7.93 -54.80
CA MET A 211 5.86 -8.80 -55.36
C MET A 211 4.93 -8.04 -56.31
N ASP A 212 4.50 -6.84 -55.93
CA ASP A 212 3.65 -6.00 -56.75
C ASP A 212 4.37 -5.60 -58.06
N LYS A 213 5.67 -5.26 -58.00
CA LYS A 213 6.50 -4.98 -59.18
C LYS A 213 6.65 -6.21 -60.08
N LEU A 214 6.88 -7.39 -59.52
CA LEU A 214 6.98 -8.65 -60.27
C LEU A 214 5.66 -8.98 -60.98
N GLN A 215 4.53 -8.79 -60.30
CA GLN A 215 3.21 -8.99 -60.88
C GLN A 215 2.94 -8.01 -62.04
N GLN A 216 3.27 -6.73 -61.87
CA GLN A 216 3.16 -5.73 -62.93
C GLN A 216 4.04 -6.06 -64.14
N GLN A 217 5.31 -6.43 -63.92
CA GLN A 217 6.21 -6.83 -64.99
C GLN A 217 5.71 -8.10 -65.71
N GLY A 218 5.15 -9.05 -64.97
CA GLY A 218 4.52 -10.25 -65.54
C GLY A 218 3.33 -9.89 -66.44
N MET A 219 2.45 -8.99 -65.98
CA MET A 219 1.32 -8.47 -66.77
C MET A 219 1.80 -7.75 -68.03
N GLN A 220 2.81 -6.88 -67.92
CA GLN A 220 3.37 -6.15 -69.07
C GLN A 220 3.96 -7.11 -70.11
N LYS A 221 4.78 -8.08 -69.69
CA LYS A 221 5.35 -9.09 -70.59
C LYS A 221 4.28 -9.95 -71.26
N ALA A 222 3.20 -10.27 -70.54
CA ALA A 222 2.06 -10.99 -71.10
C ALA A 222 1.34 -10.15 -72.17
N GLN A 223 1.09 -8.88 -71.89
CA GLN A 223 0.51 -7.93 -72.85
C GLN A 223 1.38 -7.77 -74.10
N ASP A 224 2.69 -7.58 -73.95
CA ASP A 224 3.64 -7.46 -75.07
C ASP A 224 3.69 -8.72 -75.93
N LYS A 225 3.60 -9.90 -75.29
CA LYS A 225 3.58 -11.19 -76.00
C LYS A 225 2.28 -11.39 -76.78
N VAL A 226 1.15 -10.95 -76.23
CA VAL A 226 -0.15 -10.92 -76.93
C VAL A 226 -0.10 -9.94 -78.10
N ALA A 227 0.42 -8.74 -77.90
CA ALA A 227 0.57 -7.73 -78.96
C ALA A 227 1.44 -8.22 -80.13
N LYS A 228 2.61 -8.79 -79.85
CA LYS A 228 3.47 -9.40 -80.89
C LYS A 228 2.82 -10.58 -81.61
N LYS A 229 1.96 -11.34 -80.92
CA LYS A 229 1.21 -12.44 -81.55
C LYS A 229 0.11 -11.91 -82.47
N ILE A 230 -0.55 -10.81 -82.09
CA ILE A 230 -1.52 -10.10 -82.94
C ILE A 230 -0.83 -9.52 -84.18
N GLU A 231 0.33 -8.87 -84.00
CA GLU A 231 1.13 -8.27 -85.10
C GLU A 231 1.64 -9.33 -86.10
N LYS A 232 1.96 -10.55 -85.63
CA LYS A 232 2.30 -11.68 -86.51
C LYS A 232 1.10 -12.26 -87.29
N VAL A 233 -0.13 -12.10 -86.78
CA VAL A 233 -1.36 -12.63 -87.40
C VAL A 233 -1.99 -11.59 -88.34
N LEU A 234 -1.72 -10.30 -88.12
CA LEU A 234 -2.16 -9.17 -88.93
C LEU A 234 -0.95 -8.28 -89.27
N PRO A 235 -0.09 -8.63 -90.25
CA PRO A 235 0.98 -7.76 -90.66
C PRO A 235 0.40 -6.53 -91.36
N ASP A 236 0.68 -5.36 -90.81
CA ASP A 236 0.16 -4.09 -91.30
C ASP A 236 0.64 -3.86 -92.75
N LYS A 237 -0.30 -3.78 -93.70
CA LYS A 237 -0.03 -3.40 -95.09
C LYS A 237 0.49 -1.96 -95.10
N LYS A 238 1.79 -1.75 -95.34
CA LYS A 238 2.31 -0.43 -95.72
C LYS A 238 2.64 -0.38 -97.21
N LYS A 239 1.87 0.47 -97.89
CA LYS A 239 1.86 0.89 -99.31
C LYS A 239 1.40 -0.15 -100.33
#